data_AF-A0A485KF85-F1
#
_entry.id   AF-A0A485KF85-F1
#
_cell.length_a   1.000
_cell.length_b   1.000
_cell.length_c   1.000
_cell.angle_alpha   90.00
_cell.angle_beta   90.00
_cell.angle_gamma   90.00
#
_symmetry.space_group_name_H-M   'P 1'
#
loop_
_entity.id
_entity.type
_entity.pdbx_description
1 polymer ?
#
loop_
_entity_poly.entity_id
_entity_poly.type
_entity_poly.pdbx_seq_one_letter_code
_entity_poly.pdbx_strand_id
1 'polypeptide(L)'
;MVAAVEHKDPTVMMTARIFTYRNPVRNCIYILALLYAASFAVTYYRGWWDTLVGLLVTLVGIAALLYPLDNGSVLLDVFYWATFGTIGLHVLAIGLISQDLIQTDINFTLGLPTSFQSENGIWNLYLAIIAVISVQIIAAAVTLNYCHRLRVEIAGNILLTHSDYTDLSTL
;
A
#
# COMPACT_ATOMS: atom_id res chain seq x y z
N MET A 1 -54.07 -31.29 -17.52
CA MET A 1 -53.09 -31.28 -16.43
C MET A 1 -52.02 -30.28 -16.82
N VAL A 2 -52.10 -29.06 -16.28
CA VAL A 2 -51.11 -28.01 -16.50
C VAL A 2 -49.99 -28.29 -15.51
N ALA A 3 -48.79 -28.59 -16.00
CA ALA A 3 -47.61 -28.73 -15.15
C ALA A 3 -47.33 -27.38 -14.50
N ALA A 4 -47.33 -27.35 -13.17
CA ALA A 4 -46.92 -26.19 -12.40
C ALA A 4 -45.46 -25.89 -12.76
N VAL A 5 -45.23 -24.77 -13.44
CA VAL A 5 -43.90 -24.18 -13.58
C VAL A 5 -43.51 -23.73 -12.18
N GLU A 6 -42.59 -24.46 -11.58
CA GLU A 6 -41.95 -24.09 -10.33
C GLU A 6 -41.21 -22.77 -10.55
N HIS A 7 -41.83 -21.69 -10.08
CA HIS A 7 -41.25 -20.37 -10.08
C HIS A 7 -40.08 -20.40 -9.09
N LYS A 8 -38.87 -20.70 -9.58
CA LYS A 8 -37.65 -20.53 -8.79
C LYS A 8 -37.59 -19.07 -8.36
N ASP A 9 -37.60 -18.89 -7.06
CA ASP A 9 -37.48 -17.61 -6.38
C ASP A 9 -36.21 -16.89 -6.86
N PRO A 10 -36.29 -15.68 -7.47
CA PRO A 10 -35.11 -14.92 -7.93
C PRO A 10 -34.22 -14.44 -6.77
N THR A 11 -34.61 -14.70 -5.53
CA THR A 11 -33.89 -14.37 -4.30
C THR A 11 -32.65 -15.24 -4.05
N VAL A 12 -32.47 -16.35 -4.80
CA VAL A 12 -31.36 -17.30 -4.57
C VAL A 12 -30.06 -16.95 -5.32
N MET A 13 -30.05 -15.95 -6.22
CA MET A 13 -28.83 -15.51 -6.92
C MET A 13 -28.34 -14.11 -6.53
N MET A 14 -28.66 -13.62 -5.33
CA MET A 14 -27.75 -12.69 -4.66
C MET A 14 -26.53 -13.48 -4.18
N THR A 15 -25.66 -13.86 -5.11
CA THR A 15 -24.33 -14.40 -4.81
C THR A 15 -23.65 -13.35 -3.95
N ALA A 16 -23.56 -13.59 -2.64
CA ALA A 16 -22.79 -12.74 -1.75
C ALA A 16 -21.41 -12.56 -2.41
N ARG A 17 -21.06 -11.33 -2.81
CA ARG A 17 -19.76 -11.05 -3.41
C ARG A 17 -18.71 -11.26 -2.32
N ILE A 18 -18.16 -12.47 -2.25
CA ILE A 18 -17.10 -12.81 -1.32
C ILE A 18 -15.82 -12.20 -1.88
N PHE A 19 -15.33 -11.14 -1.23
CA PHE A 19 -14.03 -10.54 -1.54
C PHE A 19 -12.94 -11.21 -0.70
N THR A 20 -12.28 -12.21 -1.27
CA THR A 20 -11.24 -13.02 -0.62
C THR A 20 -10.07 -12.16 -0.15
N TYR A 21 -9.69 -11.16 -0.95
CA TYR A 21 -8.51 -10.33 -0.68
C TYR A 21 -8.77 -9.07 0.16
N ARG A 22 -10.04 -8.78 0.52
CA ARG A 22 -10.38 -7.58 1.29
C ARG A 22 -9.74 -7.54 2.68
N ASN A 23 -9.82 -8.66 3.42
CA ASN A 23 -9.24 -8.75 4.77
C ASN A 23 -7.70 -8.72 4.76
N PRO A 24 -7.01 -9.47 3.87
CA PRO A 24 -5.56 -9.34 3.69
C PRO A 24 -5.12 -7.90 3.39
N VAL A 25 -5.76 -7.23 2.43
CA VAL A 25 -5.42 -5.83 2.07
C VAL A 25 -5.61 -4.89 3.26
N ARG A 26 -6.70 -5.04 4.01
CA ARG A 26 -6.95 -4.24 5.23
C ARG A 26 -5.83 -4.41 6.25
N ASN A 27 -5.43 -5.64 6.54
CA ASN A 27 -4.38 -5.91 7.52
C ASN A 27 -3.04 -5.32 7.06
N CYS A 28 -2.71 -5.47 5.78
CA CYS A 28 -1.51 -4.88 5.18
C CYS A 28 -1.50 -3.35 5.28
N ILE A 29 -2.63 -2.68 5.01
CA ILE A 29 -2.75 -1.21 5.14
C ILE A 29 -2.51 -0.76 6.58
N TYR A 30 -3.07 -1.46 7.57
CA TYR A 30 -2.83 -1.12 8.98
C TYR A 30 -1.38 -1.37 9.42
N ILE A 31 -0.76 -2.45 8.94
CA ILE A 31 0.66 -2.72 9.19
C ILE A 31 1.52 -1.60 8.59
N LEU A 32 1.24 -1.16 7.36
CA LEU A 32 1.93 -0.03 6.73
C LEU A 32 1.75 1.25 7.53
N ALA A 33 0.53 1.57 7.96
CA ALA A 33 0.26 2.76 8.76
C ALA A 33 1.07 2.76 10.06
N LEU A 34 1.15 1.61 10.75
CA LEU A 34 1.95 1.44 11.96
C LEU A 34 3.45 1.58 11.68
N LEU A 35 3.96 0.97 10.60
CA LEU A 35 5.37 1.06 10.21
C LEU A 35 5.75 2.52 9.91
N TYR A 36 4.92 3.23 9.14
CA TYR A 36 5.18 4.63 8.82
C TYR A 36 5.05 5.53 10.05
N ALA A 37 4.09 5.30 10.94
CA ALA A 37 3.94 6.07 12.18
C ALA A 37 5.13 5.88 13.12
N ALA A 38 5.57 4.63 13.32
CA ALA A 38 6.73 4.31 14.14
C ALA A 38 8.02 4.90 13.55
N SER A 39 8.19 4.79 12.23
CA SER A 39 9.33 5.38 11.55
C SER A 39 9.33 6.90 11.69
N PHE A 40 8.19 7.56 11.44
CA PHE A 40 8.06 9.00 11.56
C PHE A 40 8.40 9.50 12.98
N ALA A 41 7.96 8.79 14.02
CA ALA A 41 8.28 9.12 15.41
C ALA A 41 9.79 9.07 15.71
N VAL A 42 10.52 8.18 15.04
CA VAL A 42 11.97 7.99 15.23
C VAL A 42 12.78 8.93 14.34
N THR A 43 12.32 9.18 13.10
CA THR A 43 13.05 9.94 12.08
C THR A 43 12.54 11.37 11.90
N TYR A 44 11.65 11.86 12.78
CA TYR A 44 11.04 13.20 12.67
C TYR A 44 12.08 14.33 12.49
N TYR A 45 13.25 14.20 13.12
CA TYR A 45 14.31 15.21 13.04
C TYR A 45 15.16 15.15 11.75
N ARG A 46 15.09 14.05 10.97
CA ARG A 46 15.86 13.87 9.73
C ARG A 46 15.26 12.77 8.86
N GLY A 47 14.85 13.11 7.64
CA GLY A 47 14.27 12.13 6.71
C GLY A 47 12.86 11.70 7.11
N TRP A 48 12.01 12.68 7.48
CA TRP A 48 10.60 12.45 7.86
C TRP A 48 9.62 12.56 6.69
N TRP A 49 10.06 13.17 5.59
CA TRP A 49 9.17 13.54 4.48
C TRP A 49 8.68 12.31 3.71
N ASP A 50 9.50 11.28 3.54
CA ASP A 50 9.12 10.05 2.83
C ASP A 50 8.10 9.24 3.64
N THR A 51 8.33 9.12 4.95
CA THR A 51 7.42 8.45 5.89
C THR A 51 6.11 9.22 6.09
N LEU A 52 6.13 10.56 6.05
CA LEU A 52 4.90 11.37 6.08
C LEU A 52 4.04 11.13 4.84
N VAL A 53 4.64 11.09 3.65
CA VAL A 53 3.89 10.77 2.42
C VAL A 53 3.32 9.35 2.51
N GLY A 54 4.10 8.38 3.01
CA GLY A 54 3.61 7.03 3.32
C GLY A 54 2.39 7.03 4.23
N LEU A 55 2.41 7.80 5.32
CA LEU A 55 1.26 7.98 6.21
C LEU A 55 0.03 8.52 5.47
N LEU A 56 0.18 9.60 4.70
CA LEU A 56 -0.93 10.16 3.91
C LEU A 56 -1.54 9.13 2.95
N VAL A 57 -0.70 8.35 2.27
CA VAL A 57 -1.16 7.27 1.38
C VAL A 57 -1.91 6.19 2.16
N THR A 58 -1.43 5.77 3.33
CA THR A 58 -2.17 4.79 4.14
C THR A 58 -3.51 5.30 4.65
N LEU A 59 -3.65 6.60 4.94
CA LEU A 59 -4.94 7.20 5.28
C LEU A 59 -5.93 7.11 4.11
N VAL A 60 -5.47 7.32 2.88
CA VAL A 60 -6.29 7.10 1.68
C VAL A 60 -6.70 5.63 1.55
N GLY A 61 -5.79 4.69 1.83
CA GLY A 61 -6.09 3.26 1.86
C GLY A 61 -7.14 2.89 2.91
N ILE A 62 -7.05 3.45 4.12
CA ILE A 62 -8.05 3.25 5.18
C ILE A 62 -9.40 3.82 4.73
N ALA A 63 -9.42 5.04 4.17
CA ALA A 63 -10.63 5.64 3.63
C ALA A 63 -11.25 4.77 2.53
N ALA A 64 -10.44 4.17 1.65
CA ALA A 64 -10.92 3.27 0.59
C ALA A 64 -11.65 2.03 1.13
N LEU A 65 -11.36 1.59 2.36
CA LEU A 65 -11.98 0.43 3.01
C LEU A 65 -13.28 0.77 3.75
N LEU A 66 -13.51 2.05 4.07
CA LEU A 66 -14.72 2.54 4.72
C LEU A 66 -15.91 2.61 3.75
N TYR A 67 -15.64 2.75 2.45
CA TYR A 67 -16.66 2.77 1.41
C TYR A 67 -16.92 1.38 0.80
N PRO A 68 -18.15 1.10 0.32
CA PRO A 68 -18.45 -0.12 -0.42
C PRO A 68 -17.55 -0.26 -1.65
N LEU A 69 -16.93 -1.44 -1.82
CA LEU A 69 -15.97 -1.74 -2.90
C LEU A 69 -16.64 -2.22 -4.20
N ASP A 70 -17.97 -2.35 -4.16
CA ASP A 70 -18.83 -3.04 -5.11
C ASP A 70 -18.92 -2.36 -6.48
N ASN A 71 -18.49 -1.10 -6.58
CA ASN A 71 -18.54 -0.29 -7.80
C ASN A 71 -17.17 0.15 -8.33
N GLY A 72 -16.08 -0.48 -7.90
CA GLY A 72 -14.73 -0.03 -8.28
C GLY A 72 -14.37 1.25 -7.53
N SER A 73 -13.78 1.09 -6.35
CA SER A 73 -13.41 2.24 -5.51
C SER A 73 -12.25 3.00 -6.14
N VAL A 74 -12.51 4.20 -6.66
CA VAL A 74 -11.47 5.15 -7.14
C VAL A 74 -10.41 5.36 -6.07
N LEU A 75 -10.79 5.35 -4.78
CA LEU A 75 -9.85 5.47 -3.67
C LEU A 75 -8.90 4.27 -3.56
N LEU A 76 -9.36 3.06 -3.90
CA LEU A 76 -8.51 1.87 -3.96
C LEU A 76 -7.49 1.97 -5.10
N ASP A 77 -7.91 2.51 -6.25
CA ASP A 77 -7.00 2.78 -7.38
C ASP A 77 -5.97 3.87 -7.04
N VAL A 78 -6.42 4.96 -6.42
CA VAL A 78 -5.53 6.03 -5.95
C VAL A 78 -4.54 5.48 -4.92
N PHE A 79 -5.01 4.70 -3.94
CA PHE A 79 -4.15 4.05 -2.96
C PHE A 79 -3.11 3.14 -3.65
N TYR A 80 -3.51 2.34 -4.63
CA TYR A 80 -2.61 1.46 -5.37
C TYR A 80 -1.48 2.24 -6.08
N TRP A 81 -1.83 3.27 -6.87
CA TRP A 81 -0.83 4.05 -7.59
C TRP A 81 0.02 4.93 -6.68
N ALA A 82 -0.57 5.50 -5.63
CA ALA A 82 0.16 6.27 -4.64
C ALA A 82 1.14 5.39 -3.84
N THR A 83 0.81 4.12 -3.59
CA THR A 83 1.73 3.16 -2.94
C THR A 83 2.91 2.79 -3.85
N PHE A 84 2.73 2.78 -5.17
CA PHE A 84 3.87 2.72 -6.09
C PHE A 84 4.75 3.97 -5.99
N GLY A 85 4.12 5.15 -5.91
CA GLY A 85 4.81 6.42 -5.70
C GLY A 85 5.63 6.44 -4.41
N THR A 86 5.10 5.94 -3.29
CA THR A 86 5.82 5.87 -2.02
C THR A 86 7.03 4.94 -2.09
N ILE A 87 6.95 3.80 -2.80
CA ILE A 87 8.13 2.95 -3.04
C ILE A 87 9.23 3.75 -3.76
N GLY A 88 8.90 4.47 -4.83
CA GLY A 88 9.86 5.32 -5.53
C GLY A 88 10.46 6.39 -4.63
N LEU A 89 9.64 6.97 -3.75
CA LEU A 89 10.04 7.96 -2.76
C LEU A 89 11.04 7.40 -1.75
N HIS A 90 10.79 6.20 -1.24
CA HIS A 90 11.71 5.50 -0.32
C HIS A 90 13.03 5.14 -0.98
N VAL A 91 13.02 4.71 -2.25
CA VAL A 91 14.25 4.46 -3.01
C VAL A 91 15.07 5.75 -3.16
N LEU A 92 14.41 6.87 -3.46
CA LEU A 92 15.06 8.18 -3.49
C LEU A 92 15.65 8.57 -2.12
N ALA A 93 14.90 8.35 -1.04
CA ALA A 93 15.36 8.62 0.32
C ALA A 93 16.61 7.80 0.68
N ILE A 94 16.64 6.50 0.35
CA ILE A 94 17.84 5.65 0.51
C ILE A 94 19.02 6.23 -0.28
N GLY A 95 18.80 6.67 -1.52
CA GLY A 95 19.84 7.28 -2.35
C GLY A 95 20.46 8.52 -1.70
N LEU A 96 19.63 9.45 -1.22
CA LEU A 96 20.09 10.67 -0.55
C LEU A 96 20.85 10.36 0.75
N ILE A 97 20.34 9.43 1.56
CA ILE A 97 21.00 9.00 2.80
C ILE A 97 22.35 8.32 2.51
N SER A 98 22.41 7.51 1.45
CA SER A 98 23.65 6.84 1.03
C SER A 98 24.69 7.83 0.55
N GLN A 99 24.28 8.89 -0.17
CA GLN A 99 25.16 9.99 -0.57
C GLN A 99 25.74 10.71 0.66
N ASP A 100 24.90 11.07 1.64
CA ASP A 100 25.33 11.70 2.89
C ASP A 100 26.35 10.82 3.65
N LEU A 101 26.12 9.51 3.66
CA LEU A 101 27.01 8.52 4.28
C LEU A 101 28.39 8.49 3.60
N ILE A 102 28.42 8.36 2.27
CA ILE A 102 29.65 8.36 1.47
C ILE A 102 30.41 9.68 1.64
N GLN A 103 29.71 10.82 1.63
CA GLN A 103 30.34 12.12 1.79
C GLN A 103 30.93 12.31 3.19
N THR A 104 30.29 11.75 4.22
CA THR A 104 30.84 11.73 5.58
C THR A 104 32.14 10.91 5.64
N ASP A 105 32.17 9.76 4.98
CA ASP A 105 33.35 8.88 4.91
C ASP A 105 34.53 9.51 4.16
N ILE A 106 34.26 10.15 3.02
CA ILE A 106 35.26 10.89 2.24
C ILE A 106 35.84 12.04 3.08
N ASN A 107 34.99 12.84 3.72
CA ASN A 107 35.44 13.97 4.54
C ASN A 107 36.29 13.50 5.72
N PHE A 108 35.91 12.39 6.37
CA PHE A 108 36.70 11.79 7.43
C PHE A 108 38.08 11.33 6.93
N THR A 109 38.12 10.60 5.82
CA THR A 109 39.37 10.10 5.21
C THR A 109 40.31 11.25 4.83
N LEU A 110 39.76 12.38 4.39
CA LEU A 110 40.52 13.58 4.02
C LEU A 110 40.90 14.47 5.21
N GLY A 111 40.52 14.11 6.44
CA GLY A 111 40.76 14.92 7.64
C GLY A 111 40.01 16.26 7.63
N LEU A 112 38.96 16.38 6.81
CA LEU A 112 38.11 17.56 6.75
C LEU A 112 37.16 17.57 7.96
N PRO A 113 36.79 18.76 8.47
CA PRO A 113 35.86 18.86 9.59
C PRO A 113 34.52 18.21 9.21
N THR A 114 34.18 17.13 9.90
CA THR A 114 32.87 16.50 9.86
C THR A 114 32.00 17.12 10.94
N SER A 115 30.71 17.32 10.65
CA SER A 115 29.79 17.99 11.56
C SER A 115 29.41 17.17 12.81
N PHE A 116 30.00 15.99 13.04
CA PHE A 116 29.60 15.07 14.10
C PHE A 116 30.79 14.36 14.75
N GLN A 117 30.76 14.27 16.09
CA GLN A 117 31.90 13.90 16.95
C GLN A 117 32.10 12.38 17.21
N SER A 118 31.34 11.48 16.56
CA SER A 118 31.45 10.03 16.81
C SER A 118 31.20 9.22 15.53
N GLU A 119 32.27 8.65 14.99
CA GLU A 119 32.31 7.90 13.72
C GLU A 119 31.37 6.67 13.73
N ASN A 120 31.43 5.87 14.79
CA ASN A 120 30.64 4.64 14.91
C ASN A 120 29.14 4.90 15.14
N GLY A 121 28.78 6.01 15.80
CA GLY A 121 27.38 6.32 16.09
C GLY A 121 26.58 6.70 14.84
N ILE A 122 27.22 7.39 13.90
CA ILE A 122 26.58 7.94 12.70
C ILE A 122 26.37 6.85 11.65
N TRP A 123 27.40 6.03 11.41
CA TRP A 123 27.32 4.90 10.48
C TRP A 123 26.19 3.95 10.87
N ASN A 124 26.14 3.58 12.15
CA ASN A 124 25.10 2.69 12.67
C ASN A 124 23.70 3.31 12.54
N LEU A 125 23.56 4.63 12.75
CA LEU A 125 22.29 5.34 12.58
C LEU A 125 21.83 5.31 11.12
N TYR A 126 22.68 5.68 10.16
CA TYR A 126 22.29 5.68 8.75
C TYR A 126 21.96 4.29 8.23
N LEU A 127 22.75 3.27 8.59
CA LEU A 127 22.45 1.88 8.25
C LEU A 127 21.11 1.42 8.85
N ALA A 128 20.82 1.79 10.09
CA ALA A 128 19.53 1.51 10.70
C ALA A 128 18.37 2.18 9.95
N ILE A 129 18.51 3.44 9.54
CA ILE A 129 17.50 4.15 8.76
C ILE A 129 17.29 3.46 7.40
N ILE A 130 18.37 3.11 6.69
CA ILE A 130 18.28 2.38 5.40
C ILE A 130 17.55 1.04 5.59
N ALA A 131 17.85 0.30 6.65
CA ALA A 131 17.19 -0.96 6.96
C ALA A 131 15.68 -0.77 7.20
N VAL A 132 15.31 0.26 7.97
CA VAL A 132 13.90 0.60 8.24
C VAL A 132 13.16 0.97 6.95
N ILE A 133 13.72 1.83 6.10
CA ILE A 133 13.13 2.20 4.81
C ILE A 133 13.01 0.98 3.89
N SER A 134 13.99 0.07 3.92
CA SER A 134 13.96 -1.17 3.13
C SER A 134 12.81 -2.09 3.55
N VAL A 135 12.57 -2.23 4.87
CA VAL A 135 11.41 -2.98 5.40
C VAL A 135 10.09 -2.35 4.94
N GLN A 136 10.01 -1.02 4.92
CA GLN A 136 8.82 -0.31 4.43
C GLN A 136 8.57 -0.57 2.94
N ILE A 137 9.62 -0.57 2.11
CA ILE A 137 9.51 -0.92 0.68
C ILE A 137 8.94 -2.34 0.50
N ILE A 138 9.44 -3.31 1.27
CA ILE A 138 8.96 -4.70 1.21
C ILE A 138 7.50 -4.78 1.63
N ALA A 139 7.13 -4.15 2.75
CA ALA A 139 5.75 -4.10 3.21
C ALA A 139 4.81 -3.44 2.19
N ALA A 140 5.25 -2.37 1.53
CA ALA A 140 4.51 -1.69 0.49
C ALA A 140 4.33 -2.58 -0.75
N ALA A 141 5.37 -3.29 -1.19
CA ALA A 141 5.31 -4.23 -2.30
C ALA A 141 4.36 -5.41 -2.05
N VAL A 142 4.39 -5.98 -0.83
CA VAL A 142 3.44 -7.02 -0.42
C VAL A 142 2.00 -6.49 -0.43
N THR A 143 1.79 -5.28 0.08
CA THR A 143 0.48 -4.63 0.07
C THR A 143 -0.03 -4.39 -1.35
N LEU A 144 0.84 -3.95 -2.27
CA LEU A 144 0.51 -3.79 -3.68
C LEU A 144 0.09 -5.10 -4.34
N ASN A 145 0.76 -6.22 -4.05
CA ASN A 145 0.39 -7.53 -4.60
C ASN A 145 -1.02 -7.93 -4.16
N TYR A 146 -1.34 -7.80 -2.87
CA TYR A 146 -2.69 -8.08 -2.38
C TYR A 146 -3.73 -7.10 -2.93
N CYS A 147 -3.40 -5.82 -3.03
CA CYS A 147 -4.27 -4.79 -3.58
C CYS A 147 -4.56 -5.05 -5.06
N HIS A 148 -3.55 -5.45 -5.85
CA HIS A 148 -3.72 -5.84 -7.25
C HIS A 148 -4.71 -7.00 -7.40
N ARG A 149 -4.56 -8.05 -6.58
CA ARG A 149 -5.47 -9.20 -6.57
C ARG A 149 -6.90 -8.80 -6.22
N LEU A 150 -7.09 -7.93 -5.23
CA LEU A 150 -8.39 -7.39 -4.87
C LEU A 150 -9.01 -6.59 -6.02
N ARG A 151 -8.23 -5.76 -6.72
CA ARG A 151 -8.70 -4.99 -7.88
C ARG A 151 -9.16 -5.90 -9.02
N VAL A 152 -8.43 -6.99 -9.29
CA VAL A 152 -8.83 -8.00 -10.29
C VAL A 152 -10.12 -8.71 -9.88
N GLU A 153 -10.27 -9.08 -8.60
CA GLU A 153 -11.49 -9.70 -8.05
C GLU A 153 -12.71 -8.77 -8.19
N ILE A 154 -12.54 -7.47 -7.90
CA ILE A 154 -13.59 -6.45 -8.09
C ILE A 154 -13.97 -6.35 -9.56
N ALA A 155 -12.99 -6.24 -10.47
CA ALA A 155 -13.25 -6.15 -11.90
C ALA A 155 -13.98 -7.38 -12.46
N GLY A 156 -13.56 -8.59 -12.04
CA GLY A 156 -14.22 -9.84 -12.42
C GLY A 156 -15.68 -9.90 -11.95
N ASN A 157 -15.94 -9.50 -10.71
CA ASN A 157 -17.30 -9.48 -10.16
C ASN A 157 -18.21 -8.47 -10.87
N ILE A 158 -17.67 -7.33 -11.30
CA ILE A 158 -18.43 -6.33 -12.09
C ILE A 158 -18.84 -6.91 -13.44
N LEU A 159 -17.93 -7.61 -14.14
CA LEU A 159 -18.21 -8.23 -15.45
C LEU A 159 -19.28 -9.31 -15.37
N LEU A 160 -19.20 -10.20 -14.38
CA LEU A 160 -20.20 -11.24 -14.17
C LEU A 160 -21.60 -10.65 -13.93
N THR A 161 -21.66 -9.57 -13.15
CA THR A 161 -22.93 -8.90 -12.87
C THR A 161 -23.55 -8.30 -14.15
N HIS A 162 -22.75 -7.75 -15.07
CA HIS A 162 -23.26 -7.21 -16.32
C HIS A 162 -23.72 -8.31 -17.30
N SER A 163 -23.02 -9.44 -17.34
CA SER A 163 -23.39 -10.59 -18.20
C SER A 163 -24.78 -11.13 -17.87
N ASP A 164 -25.10 -11.28 -16.58
CA ASP A 164 -26.41 -11.76 -16.12
C ASP A 164 -27.57 -10.83 -16.54
N TYR A 165 -27.33 -9.51 -16.64
CA TYR A 165 -28.35 -8.56 -17.13
C TYR A 165 -28.59 -8.68 -18.63
N THR A 166 -27.55 -8.92 -19.43
CA THR A 166 -27.70 -9.10 -20.89
C THR A 166 -28.53 -10.33 -21.23
N ASP A 167 -28.36 -11.44 -20.51
CA ASP A 167 -29.13 -12.67 -20.76
C ASP A 167 -30.61 -12.52 -20.36
N LEU A 168 -30.92 -11.73 -19.34
CA LEU A 168 -32.30 -11.43 -18.93
C LEU A 168 -33.02 -10.43 -19.86
N SER A 169 -32.28 -9.60 -20.59
CA SER A 169 -32.86 -8.59 -21.50
C SER A 169 -33.25 -9.12 -22.89
N THR A 170 -32.91 -10.38 -23.19
CA THR A 170 -33.19 -11.03 -24.48
C THR A 170 -34.33 -12.06 -24.43
N LEU A 171 -35.02 -12.16 -23.29
CA LEU A 171 -36.26 -12.90 -23.08
C LEU A 171 -37.47 -11.95 -23.12
#